data_AF-A0A6I5CPK5-F1
#
_entry.id   AF-A0A6I5CPK5-F1
#
_cell.length_a   1.000
_cell.length_b   1.000
_cell.length_c   1.000
_cell.angle_alpha   90.00
_cell.angle_beta   90.00
_cell.angle_gamma   90.00
#
_symmetry.space_group_name_H-M   'P 1'
#
loop_
_entity.id
_entity.type
_entity.pdbx_description
1 polymer ?
#
loop_
_entity_poly.entity_id
_entity_poly.type
_entity_poly.pdbx_seq_one_letter_code
_entity_poly.pdbx_strand_id
1 'polypeptide(L)'
;MRDAHRAEAERLLVRAVEEEVRRSGGRVDGAVLLSRARGGLDALARSAQEEYEAYTRALDEAAAGQLTFGQRYAREGAGTPLLVAAVAAVAAAVADLALGTGTGTALGA
;
A
#
# COMPACT_ATOMS: atom_id res chain seq x y z
N MET A 1 12.88 -15.57 0.48
CA MET A 1 12.72 -14.17 0.01
C MET A 1 11.86 -14.15 -1.26
N ARG A 2 10.93 -13.18 -1.44
CA ARG A 2 10.14 -13.03 -2.67
C ARG A 2 11.02 -12.64 -3.86
N ASP A 3 10.64 -13.09 -5.06
CA ASP A 3 11.42 -12.90 -6.29
C ASP A 3 11.64 -11.42 -6.64
N ALA A 4 10.63 -10.56 -6.44
CA ALA A 4 10.76 -9.13 -6.70
C ALA A 4 11.83 -8.46 -5.82
N HIS A 5 11.88 -8.81 -4.53
CA HIS A 5 12.88 -8.29 -3.60
C HIS A 5 14.27 -8.87 -3.91
N ARG A 6 14.31 -10.14 -4.32
CA ARG A 6 15.56 -10.78 -4.77
C ARG A 6 16.15 -10.07 -5.98
N ALA A 7 15.34 -9.83 -7.00
CA ALA A 7 15.78 -9.16 -8.21
C ALA A 7 16.30 -7.74 -7.94
N GLU A 8 15.66 -6.98 -7.02
CA GLU A 8 16.16 -5.66 -6.63
C GLU A 8 17.50 -5.74 -5.89
N ALA A 9 17.64 -6.69 -4.95
CA ALA A 9 18.89 -6.90 -4.24
C ALA A 9 20.04 -7.26 -5.20
N GLU A 10 19.79 -8.12 -6.19
CA GLU A 10 20.77 -8.47 -7.22
C GLU A 10 21.13 -7.27 -8.12
N ARG A 11 20.16 -6.41 -8.48
CA ARG A 11 20.44 -5.15 -9.20
C ARG A 11 21.31 -4.19 -8.41
N LEU A 12 21.08 -4.06 -7.09
CA LEU A 12 21.90 -3.25 -6.20
C LEU A 12 23.32 -3.82 -6.08
N LEU A 13 23.44 -5.15 -5.99
CA LEU A 13 24.73 -5.85 -5.95
C LEU A 13 25.58 -5.60 -7.19
N VAL A 14 24.99 -5.69 -8.39
CA VAL A 14 25.70 -5.39 -9.64
C VAL A 14 26.26 -3.97 -9.63
N ARG A 15 25.42 -2.98 -9.30
CA ARG A 15 25.85 -1.57 -9.20
C ARG A 15 26.96 -1.37 -8.18
N ALA A 16 26.85 -2.00 -7.02
CA ALA A 16 27.87 -1.91 -5.96
C ALA A 16 29.21 -2.49 -6.41
N VAL A 17 29.21 -3.62 -7.12
CA VAL A 17 30.42 -4.24 -7.66
C VAL A 17 31.05 -3.38 -8.75
N GLU A 18 30.25 -2.82 -9.66
CA GLU A 18 30.73 -1.90 -10.69
C GLU A 18 31.43 -0.68 -10.07
N GLU A 19 30.85 -0.11 -9.00
CA GLU A 19 31.47 0.99 -8.26
C GLU A 19 32.75 0.57 -7.54
N GLU A 20 32.80 -0.63 -6.96
CA GLU A 20 34.00 -1.12 -6.29
C GLU A 20 35.16 -1.33 -7.29
N VAL A 21 34.88 -1.90 -8.47
CA VAL A 21 35.88 -2.06 -9.54
C VAL A 21 36.42 -0.70 -9.99
N ARG A 22 35.52 0.29 -10.17
CA ARG A 22 35.88 1.66 -10.52
C ARG A 22 36.77 2.30 -9.45
N ARG A 23 36.36 2.22 -8.17
CA ARG A 23 37.07 2.77 -7.01
C ARG A 23 38.44 2.14 -6.82
N SER A 24 38.54 0.84 -7.06
CA SER A 24 39.76 0.07 -6.92
C SER A 24 40.73 0.25 -8.09
N GLY A 25 40.36 0.98 -9.15
CA GLY A 25 41.20 1.24 -10.32
C GLY A 25 41.53 -0.05 -11.10
N GLY A 26 40.60 -1.01 -11.14
CA GLY A 26 40.79 -2.30 -11.80
C GLY A 26 41.61 -3.33 -11.02
N ARG A 27 41.99 -3.06 -9.76
CA ARG A 27 42.70 -4.03 -8.91
C ARG A 27 41.83 -5.18 -8.39
N VAL A 28 40.52 -5.07 -8.55
CA VAL A 28 39.54 -6.08 -8.13
C VAL A 28 38.91 -6.68 -9.38
N ASP A 29 38.87 -8.01 -9.45
CA ASP A 29 38.10 -8.73 -10.46
C ASP A 29 36.60 -8.66 -10.13
N GLY A 30 35.85 -7.91 -10.94
CA GLY A 30 34.41 -7.71 -10.75
C GLY A 30 33.58 -8.99 -10.90
N ALA A 31 33.97 -9.92 -11.78
CA ALA A 31 33.21 -11.16 -11.98
C ALA A 31 33.34 -12.08 -10.76
N VAL A 32 34.57 -12.21 -10.23
CA VAL A 32 34.83 -12.98 -9.01
C VAL A 32 34.12 -12.36 -7.81
N LEU A 33 34.18 -11.02 -7.67
CA LEU A 33 33.52 -10.32 -6.58
C LEU A 33 31.99 -10.47 -6.65
N LEU A 34 31.39 -10.31 -7.84
CA LEU A 34 29.95 -10.48 -8.03
C LEU A 34 29.48 -11.90 -7.71
N SER A 35 30.23 -12.92 -8.16
CA SER A 35 29.93 -14.33 -7.84
C SER A 35 29.94 -14.58 -6.33
N ARG A 36 30.97 -14.09 -5.64
CA ARG A 36 31.08 -14.20 -4.18
C ARG A 36 29.93 -13.46 -3.48
N ALA A 37 29.60 -12.27 -3.94
CA ALA A 37 28.58 -11.44 -3.32
C ALA A 37 27.17 -12.03 -3.51
N ARG A 38 26.87 -12.67 -4.66
CA ARG A 38 25.65 -13.48 -4.85
C ARG A 38 25.57 -14.65 -3.89
N GLY A 39 26.67 -15.40 -3.70
CA GLY A 39 26.72 -16.46 -2.70
C GLY A 39 26.49 -15.96 -1.27
N GLY A 40 26.99 -14.76 -0.95
CA GLY A 40 26.71 -14.08 0.32
C GLY A 40 25.23 -13.71 0.47
N LEU A 41 24.61 -13.16 -0.58
CA LEU A 41 23.18 -12.88 -0.60
C LEU A 41 22.35 -14.15 -0.39
N ASP A 42 22.73 -15.26 -0.99
CA ASP A 42 22.05 -16.55 -0.83
C ASP A 42 22.17 -17.09 0.59
N ALA A 43 23.32 -16.91 1.24
CA ALA A 43 23.49 -17.25 2.63
C ALA A 43 22.59 -16.39 3.54
N LEU A 44 22.58 -15.07 3.33
CA LEU A 44 21.73 -14.13 4.09
C LEU A 44 20.23 -14.42 3.88
N ALA A 45 19.81 -14.67 2.65
CA ALA A 45 18.42 -14.98 2.33
C ALA A 45 17.95 -16.29 2.98
N ARG A 46 18.83 -17.30 3.04
CA ARG A 46 18.53 -18.55 3.75
C ARG A 46 18.46 -18.37 5.26
N SER A 47 19.41 -17.64 5.85
CA SER A 47 19.44 -17.44 7.30
C SER A 47 18.27 -16.61 7.82
N ALA A 48 17.76 -15.68 7.00
CA ALA A 48 16.66 -14.80 7.37
C ALA A 48 15.29 -15.27 6.83
N GLN A 49 15.18 -16.53 6.37
CA GLN A 49 13.98 -16.99 5.69
C GLN A 49 12.76 -16.98 6.63
N GLU A 50 12.92 -17.45 7.87
CA GLU A 50 11.83 -17.51 8.86
C GLU A 50 11.32 -16.11 9.22
N GLU A 51 12.25 -15.18 9.49
CA GLU A 51 11.93 -13.79 9.82
C GLU A 51 11.31 -13.06 8.63
N TYR A 52 11.80 -13.30 7.42
CA TYR A 52 11.25 -12.71 6.20
C TYR A 52 9.84 -13.22 5.92
N GLU A 53 9.57 -14.51 6.14
CA GLU A 53 8.22 -15.08 6.03
C GLU A 53 7.27 -14.46 7.06
N ALA A 54 7.71 -14.29 8.31
CA ALA A 54 6.92 -13.61 9.33
C ALA A 54 6.62 -12.15 8.94
N TYR A 55 7.63 -11.42 8.45
CA TYR A 55 7.48 -10.06 7.96
C TYR A 55 6.48 -9.95 6.80
N THR A 56 6.63 -10.80 5.78
CA THR A 56 5.75 -10.76 4.61
C THR A 56 4.33 -11.19 4.94
N ARG A 57 4.15 -12.15 5.86
CA ARG A 57 2.84 -12.52 6.38
C ARG A 57 2.17 -11.34 7.09
N ALA A 58 2.90 -10.62 7.95
CA ALA A 58 2.38 -9.44 8.62
C ALA A 58 1.98 -8.33 7.64
N LEU A 59 2.76 -8.15 6.56
CA LEU A 59 2.38 -7.21 5.48
C LEU A 59 1.11 -7.64 4.75
N ASP A 60 0.97 -8.93 4.43
CA ASP A 60 -0.20 -9.46 3.75
C ASP A 60 -1.45 -9.35 4.62
N GLU A 61 -1.34 -9.65 5.92
CA GLU A 61 -2.40 -9.47 6.91
C GLU A 61 -2.80 -7.98 7.06
N ALA A 62 -1.82 -7.08 7.14
CA ALA A 62 -2.08 -5.65 7.19
C ALA A 62 -2.77 -5.15 5.92
N ALA A 63 -2.34 -5.62 4.74
CA ALA A 63 -2.97 -5.28 3.47
C ALA A 63 -4.41 -5.83 3.38
N ALA A 64 -4.65 -7.06 3.86
CA ALA A 64 -5.98 -7.67 3.90
C ALA A 64 -6.93 -6.98 4.91
N GLY A 65 -6.38 -6.47 6.01
CA GLY A 65 -7.14 -5.72 7.03
C GLY A 65 -7.48 -4.29 6.64
N GLN A 66 -6.88 -3.74 5.58
CA GLN A 66 -7.17 -2.41 5.07
C GLN A 66 -8.51 -2.40 4.34
N LEU A 67 -9.58 -2.16 5.09
CA LEU A 67 -10.87 -1.83 4.48
C LEU A 67 -10.81 -0.42 3.89
N THR A 68 -11.12 -0.30 2.60
CA THR A 68 -11.38 1.00 2.00
C THR A 68 -12.53 1.71 2.72
N PHE A 69 -12.57 3.04 2.67
CA PHE A 69 -13.67 3.82 3.26
C PHE A 69 -15.04 3.32 2.81
N GLY A 70 -15.21 3.00 1.53
CA GLY A 70 -16.46 2.45 0.99
C GLY A 70 -16.81 1.07 1.57
N GLN A 71 -15.84 0.16 1.70
CA GLN A 71 -16.06 -1.15 2.32
C GLN A 71 -16.39 -1.02 3.81
N ARG A 72 -15.75 -0.07 4.51
CA ARG A 72 -16.04 0.22 5.91
C ARG A 72 -17.42 0.84 6.09
N TYR A 73 -17.78 1.82 5.26
CA TYR A 73 -19.09 2.45 5.24
C TYR A 73 -20.22 1.45 4.92
N ALA A 74 -19.98 0.51 3.99
CA ALA A 74 -20.90 -0.57 3.70
C ALA A 74 -21.00 -1.59 4.85
N ARG A 75 -19.87 -1.93 5.50
CA ARG A 75 -19.80 -2.93 6.60
C ARG A 75 -20.33 -2.42 7.93
N GLU A 76 -20.08 -1.16 8.29
CA GLU A 76 -20.58 -0.52 9.52
C GLU A 76 -22.06 -0.15 9.41
N GLY A 77 -22.69 -0.38 8.25
CA GLY A 77 -24.10 -0.15 8.05
C GLY A 77 -24.42 1.33 7.97
N ALA A 78 -24.45 1.86 6.75
CA ALA A 78 -24.93 3.21 6.43
C ALA A 78 -26.38 3.50 6.91
N GLY A 79 -27.07 2.56 7.56
CA GLY A 79 -28.48 2.62 7.92
C GLY A 79 -28.85 3.82 8.78
N THR A 80 -28.16 4.08 9.89
CA THR A 80 -28.47 5.22 10.76
C THR A 80 -28.24 6.56 10.08
N PRO A 81 -27.07 6.87 9.47
CA PRO A 81 -26.86 8.13 8.78
C PRO A 81 -27.76 8.30 7.53
N LEU A 82 -28.05 7.23 6.78
CA LEU A 82 -29.02 7.29 5.67
C LEU A 82 -30.44 7.57 6.16
N LEU A 83 -30.87 6.95 7.26
CA LEU A 83 -32.18 7.20 7.86
C LEU A 83 -32.28 8.65 8.36
N VAL A 84 -31.24 9.17 9.01
CA VAL A 84 -31.20 10.58 9.42
C VAL A 84 -31.28 11.50 8.21
N ALA A 85 -30.52 11.22 7.14
CA ALA A 85 -30.57 12.00 5.91
C ALA A 85 -31.96 11.93 5.24
N ALA A 86 -32.60 10.76 5.21
CA ALA A 86 -33.94 10.58 4.67
C ALA A 86 -34.99 11.34 5.50
N VAL A 87 -34.94 11.24 6.83
CA VAL A 87 -35.82 11.98 7.72
C VAL A 87 -35.63 13.48 7.56
N ALA A 88 -34.38 13.95 7.48
CA ALA A 88 -34.06 15.35 7.25
C ALA A 88 -34.57 15.85 5.89
N ALA A 89 -34.42 15.05 4.82
CA ALA A 89 -34.92 15.39 3.49
C ALA A 89 -36.46 15.49 3.45
N VAL A 90 -37.15 14.56 4.12
CA VAL A 90 -38.62 14.63 4.26
C VAL A 90 -39.03 15.85 5.07
N ALA A 91 -38.34 16.13 6.19
CA ALA A 91 -38.63 17.30 7.01
C ALA A 91 -38.39 18.61 6.25
N ALA A 92 -37.33 18.71 5.44
CA ALA A 92 -37.05 19.85 4.59
C ALA A 92 -38.14 20.03 3.53
N ALA A 93 -38.51 18.96 2.82
CA ALA A 93 -39.59 19.01 1.82
C ALA A 93 -40.94 19.44 2.43
N VAL A 94 -41.26 18.97 3.64
CA VAL A 94 -42.46 19.38 4.36
C VAL A 94 -42.38 20.84 4.79
N ALA A 95 -41.22 21.30 5.27
CA ALA A 95 -40.99 22.69 5.61
C ALA A 95 -41.14 23.60 4.38
N ASP A 96 -40.52 23.26 3.26
CA ASP A 96 -40.62 24.01 2.00
C ASP A 96 -42.07 24.14 1.51
N LEU A 97 -42.87 23.07 1.66
CA LEU A 97 -44.30 23.05 1.31
C LEU A 97 -45.18 23.82 2.30
N ALA A 98 -44.90 23.74 3.61
CA ALA A 98 -45.70 24.36 4.66
C ALA A 98 -45.41 25.87 4.81
N LEU A 99 -44.17 26.30 4.55
CA LEU A 99 -43.73 27.70 4.61
C LEU A 99 -43.88 28.43 3.26
N GLY A 100 -44.22 27.73 2.18
CA GLY A 100 -44.64 28.33 0.91
C GLY A 100 -43.52 28.91 0.06
N THR A 101 -42.29 28.41 0.17
CA THR A 101 -41.18 28.87 -0.68
C THR A 101 -41.12 28.02 -1.94
N GLY A 102 -41.51 28.60 -3.07
CA GLY A 102 -41.38 27.97 -4.39
C GLY A 102 -39.96 27.50 -4.68
N THR A 103 -39.85 26.52 -5.58
CA THR A 103 -38.69 25.69 -6.00
C THR A 103 -37.33 26.37 -6.29
N GLY A 104 -37.16 27.67 -6.01
CA GLY A 104 -35.98 28.47 -6.37
C GLY A 104 -34.77 28.33 -5.44
N THR A 105 -34.92 27.88 -4.19
CA THR A 105 -33.78 27.70 -3.27
C THR A 105 -33.01 26.39 -3.50
N ALA A 106 -33.59 25.44 -4.27
CA ALA A 106 -32.99 24.12 -4.52
C ALA A 106 -31.83 24.10 -5.55
N LEU A 107 -31.46 25.24 -6.16
CA LEU A 107 -30.34 25.34 -7.10
C LEU A 107 -29.16 26.19 -6.59
N GLY A 108 -29.18 26.59 -5.32
CA GLY A 108 -28.20 27.52 -4.74
C GLY A 108 -27.59 27.05 -3.43
N ALA A 109 -26.98 25.86 -3.41
CA ALA A 109 -25.92 25.48 -2.47
C ALA A 109 -25.20 24.23 -2.97
#